data_AF-A0A8I1I6W2-F1
#
_entry.id   AF-A0A8I1I6W2-F1
#
_cell.length_a   1.000
_cell.length_b   1.000
_cell.length_c   1.000
_cell.angle_alpha   90.00
_cell.angle_beta   90.00
_cell.angle_gamma   90.00
#
_symmetry.space_group_name_H-M   'P 1'
#
loop_
_entity.id
_entity.type
_entity.pdbx_description
1 polymer ?
#
loop_
_entity_poly.entity_id
_entity_poly.type
_entity_poly.pdbx_seq_one_letter_code
_entity_poly.pdbx_strand_id
1 'polypeptide(L)' 'MSPTIYRDGSYRFFFFSREESRMHVHIYSRGGEAKFWLEPEIELAKNHRLSRIQLKQIESIIEEHYH' A
#
# COMPACT_ATOMS: atom_id res chain seq x y z
N MET A 1 14.04 -8.49 5.39
CA MET A 1 13.14 -7.53 6.04
C MET A 1 13.22 -6.23 5.28
N SER A 2 12.10 -5.74 4.75
CA SER A 2 12.07 -4.45 4.06
C SER A 2 11.92 -3.29 5.05
N PRO A 3 12.56 -2.15 4.80
CA PRO A 3 12.36 -0.95 5.60
C PRO A 3 10.92 -0.45 5.47
N THR A 4 10.37 0.01 6.58
CA THR A 4 9.09 0.71 6.60
C THR A 4 9.31 2.14 6.12
N ILE A 5 8.60 2.57 5.09
CA ILE A 5 8.71 3.93 4.58
C ILE A 5 7.77 4.88 5.32
N TYR A 6 6.60 4.36 5.71
CA TYR A 6 5.56 5.14 6.36
C TYR A 6 4.67 4.24 7.21
N ARG A 7 4.06 4.82 8.24
CA ARG A 7 3.17 4.09 9.13
C ARG A 7 2.03 5.01 9.56
N ASP A 8 0.82 4.58 9.27
CA ASP A 8 -0.41 5.25 9.70
C ASP A 8 -1.23 4.30 10.57
N GLY A 9 -1.23 4.56 11.88
CA GLY A 9 -1.88 3.69 12.86
C GLY A 9 -1.50 2.21 12.72
N SER A 10 -2.44 1.41 12.24
CA SER A 10 -2.28 -0.04 12.04
C SER A 10 -1.73 -0.44 10.67
N TYR A 11 -1.62 0.51 9.74
CA TYR A 11 -1.14 0.31 8.38
C TYR A 11 0.36 0.61 8.31
N ARG A 12 1.11 -0.35 7.77
CA ARG A 12 2.55 -0.26 7.57
C ARG A 12 2.83 -0.27 6.08
N PHE A 13 3.43 0.80 5.57
CA PHE A 13 3.80 0.94 4.17
C PHE A 13 5.27 0.59 3.98
N PHE A 14 5.59 -0.14 2.92
CA PHE A 14 6.96 -0.56 2.61
C PHE A 14 7.12 -0.95 1.14
N PHE A 15 8.37 -1.04 0.68
CA PHE A 15 8.73 -1.53 -0.64
C PHE A 15 9.55 -2.81 -0.55
N PHE A 16 9.44 -3.70 -1.53
CA PHE A 16 10.34 -4.84 -1.66
C PHE A 16 11.50 -4.47 -2.60
N SER A 17 12.74 -4.59 -2.13
CA SER A 17 13.95 -4.19 -2.87
C SER A 17 14.24 -5.00 -4.14
N ARG A 18 13.49 -6.08 -4.41
CA ARG A 18 13.67 -6.96 -5.59
C ARG A 18 12.36 -7.17 -6.36
N GLU A 19 11.47 -6.19 -6.31
CA GLU A 19 10.19 -6.27 -7.01
C GLU A 19 10.24 -5.54 -8.36
N GLU A 20 9.12 -5.56 -9.08
CA GLU A 20 8.95 -4.98 -10.42
C GLU A 20 9.34 -3.50 -10.50
N SER A 21 9.71 -3.05 -11.70
CA SER A 21 10.13 -1.66 -11.98
C SER A 21 9.01 -0.62 -11.86
N ARG A 22 7.75 -1.03 -11.96
CA ARG A 22 6.58 -0.13 -11.88
C ARG A 22 6.43 0.39 -10.45
N MET A 23 6.21 1.70 -10.26
CA MET A 23 6.04 2.26 -8.92
C MET A 23 4.83 1.65 -8.22
N HIS A 24 5.06 1.06 -7.05
CA HIS A 24 4.05 0.36 -6.25
C HIS A 24 4.40 0.40 -4.78
N VAL A 25 3.41 0.36 -3.91
CA VAL A 25 3.60 0.29 -2.45
C VAL A 25 2.88 -0.92 -1.86
N HIS A 26 3.52 -1.55 -0.88
CA HIS A 26 2.91 -2.62 -0.09
C HIS A 26 2.44 -2.08 1.24
N ILE A 27 1.27 -2.53 1.65
CA ILE A 27 0.63 -2.17 2.90
C ILE A 27 0.36 -3.44 3.68
N TYR A 28 0.82 -3.47 4.92
CA TYR A 28 0.55 -4.54 5.85
C TYR A 28 -0.24 -4.01 7.04
N SER A 29 -1.27 -4.73 7.45
CA SER A 29 -2.03 -4.49 8.67
C SER A 29 -2.19 -5.79 9.45
N ARG A 30 -2.64 -5.69 10.71
CA ARG A 30 -2.91 -6.87 11.56
C ARG A 30 -3.91 -7.85 10.92
N GLY A 31 -4.81 -7.34 10.08
CA GLY A 31 -5.87 -8.14 9.46
C GLY A 31 -5.57 -8.64 8.05
N GLY A 32 -4.51 -8.17 7.40
CA GLY A 32 -4.28 -8.46 5.99
C GLY A 32 -3.21 -7.58 5.35
N GLU A 33 -3.05 -7.74 4.05
CA GLU A 33 -2.07 -7.01 3.25
C GLU A 33 -2.68 -6.56 1.93
N ALA A 34 -2.17 -5.47 1.37
CA ALA A 34 -2.50 -5.01 0.03
C ALA A 34 -1.25 -4.49 -0.69
N LYS A 35 -1.32 -4.51 -2.01
CA LYS A 35 -0.36 -3.88 -2.92
C LYS A 35 -1.14 -2.90 -3.79
N PHE A 36 -0.62 -1.69 -3.93
CA PHE A 36 -1.15 -0.67 -4.83
C PHE A 36 -0.09 -0.28 -5.85
N TRP A 37 -0.51 -0.11 -7.10
CA TRP A 37 0.26 0.60 -8.12
C TRP A 37 0.13 2.10 -7.87
N LEU A 38 1.19 2.86 -8.11
CA LEU A 38 1.18 4.34 -8.01
C LEU A 38 1.13 5.00 -9.39
N GLU A 39 1.61 4.29 -10.42
CA GLU A 39 1.64 4.76 -11.80
C GLU A 39 0.95 3.77 -12.74
N PRO A 40 0.31 4.22 -13.83
CA PRO A 40 0.04 5.63 -14.16
C PRO A 40 -1.02 6.28 -13.26
N GLU A 41 -1.80 5.47 -12.54
CA GLU A 41 -2.81 5.87 -11.57
C GLU A 41 -2.74 4.95 -10.33
N ILE A 42 -3.29 5.43 -9.22
CA ILE A 42 -3.32 4.66 -7.96
C ILE A 42 -4.38 3.56 -8.09
N GLU A 43 -3.94 2.31 -8.19
CA GLU A 43 -4.83 1.16 -8.38
C GLU A 43 -4.46 0.01 -7.45
N LEU A 44 -5.48 -0.67 -6.92
CA LEU A 44 -5.30 -1.89 -6.14
C LEU A 44 -4.78 -3.05 -7.01
N ALA A 45 -3.50 -3.39 -6.85
CA ALA A 45 -2.88 -4.51 -7.53
C ALA A 45 -3.24 -5.86 -6.88
N LYS A 46 -3.26 -5.90 -5.55
CA LYS A 46 -3.52 -7.12 -4.78
C LYS A 46 -4.14 -6.78 -3.45
N ASN A 47 -5.15 -7.54 -3.06
CA ASN A 47 -5.74 -7.48 -1.73
C ASN A 47 -5.77 -8.87 -1.11
N HIS A 48 -5.30 -8.97 0.12
CA HIS A 48 -5.46 -10.14 0.96
C HIS A 48 -6.12 -9.76 2.28
N ARG A 49 -7.38 -10.17 2.43
CA ARG A 49 -8.20 -10.06 3.65
C ARG A 49 -8.51 -8.63 4.14
N LEU A 50 -8.13 -7.59 3.41
CA LEU A 50 -8.56 -6.23 3.73
C LEU A 50 -9.96 -5.98 3.18
N SER A 51 -10.80 -5.35 4.00
CA SER A 51 -12.15 -4.96 3.60
C SER A 51 -12.13 -3.76 2.65
N ARG A 52 -13.19 -3.56 1.87
CA ARG A 52 -13.32 -2.41 0.97
C ARG A 52 -13.16 -1.06 1.68
N ILE A 53 -13.62 -0.96 2.93
CA ILE A 53 -13.48 0.26 3.75
C ILE A 53 -12.01 0.55 4.03
N GLN A 54 -11.25 -0.47 4.42
CA GLN A 54 -9.82 -0.33 4.68
C GLN A 54 -9.04 -0.02 3.41
N LEU A 55 -9.37 -0.65 2.29
CA LEU A 55 -8.77 -0.35 1.00
C LEU A 55 -8.96 1.12 0.61
N LYS A 56 -10.18 1.64 0.77
CA LYS A 56 -10.49 3.04 0.47
C LYS A 56 -9.74 4.01 1.39
N GLN A 57 -9.58 3.66 2.68
CA GLN A 57 -8.76 4.45 3.60
C GLN A 57 -7.29 4.46 3.17
N ILE A 58 -6.75 3.30 2.81
CA ILE A 58 -5.37 3.18 2.34
C ILE A 58 -5.16 4.00 1.06
N GLU A 59 -6.10 3.92 0.12
CA GLU A 59 -6.08 4.69 -1.13
C GLU A 59 -6.05 6.19 -0.85
N SER A 60 -6.92 6.72 0.02
CA SER A 60 -6.89 8.13 0.39
C SER A 60 -5.57 8.56 1.07
N ILE A 61 -4.99 7.70 1.92
CA ILE A 61 -3.68 7.98 2.54
C ILE A 61 -2.58 8.07 1.47
N ILE A 62 -2.62 7.18 0.47
CA ILE A 62 -1.65 7.18 -0.64
C ILE A 62 -1.83 8.45 -1.48
N GLU A 63 -3.06 8.81 -1.83
CA GLU A 63 -3.37 10.03 -2.58
C GLU A 63 -2.88 11.29 -1.84
N GLU A 64 -3.08 11.38 -0.53
CA GLU A 64 -2.65 12.52 0.29
C GLU A 64 -1.12 12.68 0.31
N HIS A 65 -0.36 11.59 0.23
CA HIS A 65 1.11 11.63 0.26
C HIS A 65 1.76 11.69 -1.13
N TYR A 66 1.00 11.43 -2.20
CA TYR A 66 1.50 11.44 -3.58
C TYR A 66 1.32 12.80 -4.27
N HIS A 67 0.55 13.73 -3.67
CA HIS A 67 0.48 15.14 -4.06
C HIS A 67 1.48 16.00 -3.28
#